data_AF-A0A846T525-F1
#
_entry.id   AF-A0A846T525-F1
#
_cell.length_a   1.000
_cell.length_b   1.000
_cell.length_c   1.000
_cell.angle_alpha   90.00
_cell.angle_beta   90.00
_cell.angle_gamma   90.00
#
_symmetry.space_group_name_H-M   'P 1'
#
loop_
_entity.id
_entity.type
_entity.pdbx_description
1 polymer ?
#
loop_
_entity_poly.entity_id
_entity_poly.type
_entity_poly.pdbx_seq_one_letter_code
_entity_poly.pdbx_strand_id
1 'polypeptide(L)'
;MAQFASDPDFQQCELIYVLDDPSLYSAFVSLCRREYPLFQVPFHTVISGANLGYAGATNLGSAQARGEYLLLLNSDVFPKEPGWLMRMVTVFEGLERPGVLGPKLLLADGLIQHAGMTFFQEPTLPGFWFNDHPEKGLPDDSTTDADSRQVAAVTGACMLLRREVYQAVGGLSEDYILGDFEDSDLCLKLRTAGYRIWYTPQIALYHLERLSFPHAGDGVWRTNLSRYNAWVQTKRWGEVILGLCDNTATLPDQK
;
A
#
# COMPACT_ATOMS: atom_id res chain seq x y z
N MET A 1 16.51 4.03 -6.48
CA MET A 1 17.80 4.54 -5.94
C MET A 1 18.18 5.91 -6.50
N ALA A 2 18.31 6.09 -7.82
CA ALA A 2 18.65 7.41 -8.39
C ALA A 2 17.74 8.56 -7.92
N GLN A 3 16.42 8.36 -7.99
CA GLN A 3 15.45 9.36 -7.52
C GLN A 3 15.56 9.65 -6.02
N PHE A 4 15.80 8.63 -5.18
CA PHE A 4 15.97 8.80 -3.74
C PHE A 4 17.29 9.50 -3.38
N ALA A 5 18.37 9.24 -4.11
CA ALA A 5 19.68 9.85 -3.87
C ALA A 5 19.67 11.37 -4.09
N SER A 6 18.85 11.84 -5.03
CA SER A 6 18.68 13.27 -5.32
C SER A 6 17.60 13.95 -4.47
N ASP A 7 16.82 13.19 -3.70
CA ASP A 7 15.68 13.72 -2.96
C ASP A 7 16.09 14.11 -1.54
N PRO A 8 16.03 15.40 -1.16
CA PRO A 8 16.46 15.87 0.15
C PRO A 8 15.64 15.27 1.30
N ASP A 9 14.42 14.79 1.04
CA ASP A 9 13.57 14.15 2.05
C ASP A 9 14.27 12.92 2.67
N PHE A 10 15.11 12.23 1.90
CA PHE A 10 15.80 11.01 2.34
C PHE A 10 16.97 11.28 3.30
N GLN A 11 17.30 12.55 3.56
CA GLN A 11 18.21 12.92 4.64
C GLN A 11 17.51 12.90 6.02
N GLN A 12 16.18 12.93 6.04
CA GLN A 12 15.36 13.04 7.25
C GLN A 12 14.60 11.74 7.58
N CYS A 13 14.77 10.69 6.77
CA CYS A 13 14.17 9.39 7.01
C CYS A 13 15.23 8.29 7.14
N GLU A 14 14.85 7.19 7.77
CA GLU A 14 15.61 5.94 7.68
C GLU A 14 14.97 5.03 6.63
N LEU A 15 15.78 4.48 5.73
CA LEU A 15 15.32 3.49 4.76
C LEU A 15 15.60 2.09 5.31
N ILE A 16 14.56 1.28 5.47
CA ILE A 16 14.67 -0.12 5.88
C ILE A 16 14.26 -0.99 4.70
N TYR A 17 15.20 -1.77 4.17
CA TYR A 17 14.94 -2.75 3.12
C TYR A 17 14.83 -4.14 3.74
N VAL A 18 13.67 -4.78 3.60
CA VAL A 18 13.45 -6.13 4.10
C VAL A 18 13.70 -7.12 2.97
N LEU A 19 14.65 -8.02 3.17
CA LEU A 19 14.86 -9.17 2.32
C LEU A 19 14.12 -10.36 2.96
N ASP A 20 12.90 -10.60 2.49
CA ASP A 20 12.01 -11.63 3.01
C ASP A 20 12.30 -13.01 2.42
N ASP A 21 12.84 -13.09 1.20
CA ASP A 21 13.24 -14.36 0.59
C ASP A 21 14.77 -14.59 0.69
N PRO A 22 15.23 -15.56 1.52
CA PRO A 22 16.66 -15.87 1.66
C PRO A 22 17.34 -16.29 0.36
N SER A 23 16.59 -16.84 -0.61
CA SER A 23 17.14 -17.28 -1.90
C SER A 23 17.70 -16.11 -2.72
N LEU A 24 17.20 -14.89 -2.46
CA LEU A 24 17.62 -13.67 -3.14
C LEU A 24 18.89 -13.04 -2.54
N TYR A 25 19.38 -13.53 -1.40
CA TYR A 25 20.48 -12.91 -0.64
C TYR A 25 21.74 -12.64 -1.46
N SER A 26 22.22 -13.65 -2.21
CA SER A 26 23.44 -13.50 -3.00
C SER A 26 23.30 -12.45 -4.11
N ALA A 27 22.13 -12.41 -4.76
CA ALA A 27 21.82 -11.43 -5.80
C ALA A 27 21.69 -10.02 -5.19
N PHE A 28 21.02 -9.91 -4.04
CA PHE A 28 20.86 -8.67 -3.29
C PHE A 28 22.21 -8.07 -2.87
N VAL A 29 23.10 -8.85 -2.23
CA VAL A 29 24.44 -8.36 -1.83
C VAL A 29 25.25 -7.90 -3.03
N SER A 30 25.16 -8.62 -4.15
CA SER A 30 25.85 -8.26 -5.39
C SER A 30 25.32 -6.94 -5.96
N LEU A 31 24.00 -6.74 -5.90
CA LEU A 31 23.35 -5.48 -6.27
C LEU A 31 23.82 -4.33 -5.36
N CYS A 32 23.77 -4.49 -4.04
CA CYS A 32 24.19 -3.44 -3.10
C CYS A 32 25.65 -3.01 -3.32
N ARG A 33 26.57 -3.96 -3.53
CA ARG A 33 27.99 -3.66 -3.79
C ARG A 33 28.20 -2.84 -5.07
N ARG A 34 27.35 -3.03 -6.08
CA ARG A 34 27.41 -2.33 -7.36
C ARG A 34 26.75 -0.95 -7.28
N GLU A 35 25.58 -0.86 -6.67
CA GLU A 35 24.75 0.35 -6.72
C GLU A 35 25.09 1.36 -5.61
N TYR A 36 25.49 0.92 -4.41
CA TYR A 36 25.75 1.82 -3.29
C TYR A 36 26.85 2.86 -3.58
N PRO A 37 27.99 2.51 -4.22
CA PRO A 37 29.00 3.52 -4.58
C PRO A 37 28.49 4.63 -5.51
N LEU A 38 27.46 4.35 -6.31
CA LEU A 38 26.89 5.29 -7.29
C LEU A 38 25.89 6.25 -6.65
N PHE A 39 25.02 5.73 -5.76
CA PHE A 39 23.90 6.50 -5.23
C PHE A 39 24.10 6.96 -3.79
N GLN A 40 24.93 6.27 -3.01
CA GLN A 40 25.28 6.61 -1.63
C GLN A 40 24.07 6.87 -0.70
N VAL A 41 22.92 6.25 -0.99
CA VAL A 41 21.74 6.29 -0.12
C VAL A 41 21.92 5.28 1.01
N PRO A 42 22.03 5.72 2.28
CA PRO A 42 22.14 4.80 3.39
C PRO A 42 20.81 4.07 3.61
N PHE A 43 20.89 2.77 3.90
CA PHE A 43 19.73 1.95 4.27
C PHE A 43 20.15 0.85 5.25
N HIS A 44 19.20 0.41 6.06
CA HIS A 44 19.33 -0.77 6.91
C HIS A 44 18.68 -1.95 6.22
N THR A 45 19.31 -3.12 6.28
CA THR A 45 18.71 -4.36 5.78
C THR A 45 18.22 -5.21 6.94
N VAL A 46 17.01 -5.74 6.83
CA VAL A 46 16.48 -6.78 7.71
C VAL A 46 16.27 -8.03 6.87
N ILE A 47 16.84 -9.16 7.29
CA ILE A 47 16.81 -10.40 6.51
C ILE A 47 15.99 -11.43 7.28
N SER A 48 14.97 -11.98 6.64
CA SER A 48 14.20 -13.09 7.21
C SER A 48 14.90 -14.43 6.97
N GLY A 49 14.63 -15.42 7.84
CA GLY A 49 15.06 -16.80 7.66
C GLY A 49 14.17 -17.63 6.73
N ALA A 50 13.01 -17.09 6.33
CA ALA A 50 12.04 -17.74 5.44
C ALA A 50 11.22 -16.68 4.70
N ASN A 51 10.63 -17.04 3.55
CA ASN A 51 9.72 -16.17 2.82
C ASN A 51 8.48 -15.87 3.67
N LEU A 52 8.32 -14.60 4.08
CA LEU A 52 7.22 -14.14 4.93
C LEU A 52 6.06 -13.53 4.14
N GLY A 53 6.21 -13.42 2.81
CA GLY A 53 5.34 -12.60 1.98
C GLY A 53 5.36 -11.12 2.37
N TYR A 54 4.54 -10.33 1.68
CA TYR A 54 4.52 -8.89 1.84
C TYR A 54 4.15 -8.43 3.26
N ALA A 55 3.09 -9.00 3.84
CA ALA A 55 2.60 -8.63 5.18
C ALA A 55 3.67 -8.90 6.26
N GLY A 56 4.22 -10.12 6.31
CA GLY A 56 5.21 -10.48 7.30
C GLY A 56 6.54 -9.74 7.11
N ALA A 57 6.97 -9.52 5.87
CA ALA A 57 8.14 -8.69 5.57
C ALA A 57 7.95 -7.25 6.07
N THR A 58 6.79 -6.66 5.81
CA THR A 58 6.46 -5.29 6.19
C THR A 58 6.34 -5.15 7.71
N ASN A 59 5.70 -6.12 8.38
CA ASN A 59 5.65 -6.19 9.84
C ASN A 59 7.07 -6.28 10.44
N LEU A 60 7.92 -7.17 9.90
CA LEU A 60 9.31 -7.33 10.33
C LEU A 60 10.11 -6.03 10.20
N GLY A 61 9.97 -5.33 9.08
CA GLY A 61 10.61 -4.02 8.86
C GLY A 61 10.08 -2.95 9.80
N SER A 62 8.76 -2.86 9.96
CA SER A 62 8.10 -1.88 10.82
C SER A 62 8.50 -2.00 12.30
N ALA A 63 8.80 -3.22 12.75
CA ALA A 63 9.27 -3.49 14.11
C ALA A 63 10.69 -2.96 14.37
N GLN A 64 11.49 -2.74 13.33
CA GLN A 64 12.83 -2.16 13.42
C GLN A 64 12.83 -0.63 13.23
N ALA A 65 11.71 -0.05 12.78
CA ALA A 65 11.58 1.38 12.54
C ALA A 65 11.50 2.17 13.85
N ARG A 66 12.15 3.34 13.84
CA ARG A 66 12.26 4.31 14.93
C ARG A 66 11.53 5.62 14.64
N GLY A 67 11.23 5.89 13.37
CA GLY A 67 10.46 7.07 12.96
C GLY A 67 9.09 7.19 13.64
N GLU A 68 8.58 8.41 13.77
CA GLU A 68 7.22 8.67 14.26
C GLU A 68 6.16 8.17 13.25
N TYR A 69 6.45 8.38 11.98
CA TYR A 69 5.67 7.90 10.85
C TYR A 69 6.31 6.65 10.24
N LEU A 70 5.46 5.74 9.76
CA LEU A 70 5.84 4.66 8.86
C LEU A 70 5.36 5.02 7.47
N LEU A 71 6.23 4.82 6.48
CA LEU A 71 5.85 4.76 5.08
C LEU A 71 6.06 3.31 4.61
N LEU A 72 4.97 2.58 4.40
CA LEU A 72 5.03 1.28 3.75
C LEU A 72 5.15 1.53 2.26
N LEU A 73 6.19 1.01 1.62
CA LEU A 73 6.50 1.31 0.22
C LEU A 73 6.98 0.05 -0.49
N ASN A 74 6.30 -0.31 -1.57
CA ASN A 74 6.74 -1.40 -2.43
C ASN A 74 8.08 -1.06 -3.12
N SER A 75 8.91 -2.08 -3.32
CA SER A 75 10.27 -1.91 -3.88
C SER A 75 10.30 -1.43 -5.35
N ASP A 76 9.17 -1.48 -6.04
CA ASP A 76 8.97 -1.06 -7.43
C ASP A 76 8.04 0.17 -7.55
N VAL A 77 7.90 0.94 -6.45
CA VAL A 77 7.24 2.24 -6.43
C VAL A 77 8.27 3.37 -6.50
N PHE A 78 8.02 4.33 -7.39
CA PHE A 78 8.94 5.40 -7.74
C PHE A 78 8.23 6.75 -7.76
N PRO A 79 8.73 7.78 -7.07
CA PRO A 79 8.09 9.09 -7.10
C PRO A 79 8.13 9.74 -8.48
N LYS A 80 7.04 10.45 -8.84
CA LYS A 80 7.00 11.28 -10.05
C LYS A 80 7.92 12.50 -9.93
N GLU A 81 8.05 13.06 -8.73
CA GLU A 81 8.83 14.27 -8.44
C GLU A 81 9.49 14.19 -7.05
N PRO A 82 10.67 14.82 -6.85
CA PRO A 82 11.30 14.93 -5.53
C PRO A 82 10.46 15.68 -4.49
N GLY A 83 10.78 15.51 -3.21
CA GLY A 83 10.10 16.18 -2.10
C GLY A 83 8.71 15.62 -1.79
N TRP A 84 8.38 14.46 -2.35
CA TRP A 84 7.05 13.85 -2.26
C TRP A 84 6.75 13.33 -0.85
N LEU A 85 7.77 12.83 -0.14
CA LEU A 85 7.62 12.21 1.17
C LEU A 85 7.22 13.24 2.21
N MET A 86 7.93 14.37 2.28
CA MET A 86 7.60 15.46 3.20
C MET A 86 6.28 16.14 2.83
N ARG A 87 5.92 16.17 1.53
CA ARG A 87 4.56 16.59 1.12
C ARG A 87 3.50 15.62 1.64
N MET A 88 3.72 14.31 1.59
CA MET A 88 2.78 13.33 2.16
C MET A 88 2.61 13.55 3.67
N VAL A 89 3.70 13.79 4.40
CA VAL A 89 3.64 14.10 5.85
C VAL A 89 2.85 15.38 6.10
N THR A 90 3.14 16.45 5.36
CA THR A 90 2.42 17.73 5.48
C THR A 90 0.92 17.56 5.22
N VAL A 91 0.55 16.82 4.17
CA VAL A 91 -0.85 16.50 3.89
C VAL A 91 -1.44 15.72 5.05
N PHE A 92 -0.78 14.65 5.49
CA PHE A 92 -1.25 13.77 6.57
C PHE A 92 -1.55 14.54 7.87
N GLU A 93 -0.67 15.46 8.28
CA GLU A 93 -0.85 16.26 9.49
C GLU A 93 -2.03 17.24 9.43
N GLY A 94 -2.42 17.67 8.22
CA GLY A 94 -3.58 18.54 8.01
C GLY A 94 -4.93 17.82 8.03
N LEU A 95 -4.95 16.48 8.06
CA LEU A 95 -6.17 15.70 7.96
C LEU A 95 -6.86 15.50 9.31
N GLU A 96 -8.18 15.35 9.27
CA GLU A 96 -8.96 15.01 10.45
C GLU A 96 -8.86 13.50 10.74
N ARG A 97 -8.31 13.15 11.91
CA ARG A 97 -8.17 11.77 12.42
C ARG A 97 -7.59 10.77 11.40
N PRO A 98 -6.44 11.06 10.77
CA PRO A 98 -5.87 10.20 9.74
C PRO A 98 -5.37 8.89 10.36
N GLY A 99 -5.86 7.77 9.84
CA GLY A 99 -5.33 6.43 10.13
C GLY A 99 -4.26 6.04 9.13
N VAL A 100 -4.47 6.36 7.85
CA VAL A 100 -3.52 6.15 6.76
C VAL A 100 -3.81 7.12 5.61
N LEU A 101 -2.76 7.51 4.89
CA LEU A 101 -2.82 8.28 3.64
C LEU A 101 -2.16 7.48 2.51
N GLY A 102 -2.91 7.24 1.44
CA GLY A 102 -2.41 6.70 0.18
C GLY A 102 -2.29 7.80 -0.89
N PRO A 103 -1.20 7.85 -1.66
CA PRO A 103 -1.06 8.77 -2.80
C PRO A 103 -1.72 8.19 -4.05
N LYS A 104 -1.80 8.99 -5.11
CA LYS A 104 -2.12 8.50 -6.45
C LYS A 104 -1.00 7.63 -6.97
N LEU A 105 -1.35 6.45 -7.49
CA LEU A 105 -0.41 5.57 -8.18
C LEU A 105 -0.74 5.51 -9.65
N LEU A 106 0.29 5.59 -10.48
CA LEU A 106 0.24 5.51 -11.93
C LEU A 106 0.91 4.22 -12.40
N LEU A 107 0.34 3.62 -13.44
CA LEU A 107 0.97 2.60 -14.25
C LEU A 107 2.15 3.19 -15.03
N ALA A 108 2.99 2.31 -15.59
CA ALA A 108 4.18 2.71 -16.35
C ALA A 108 3.86 3.57 -17.60
N ASP A 109 2.65 3.43 -18.15
CA ASP A 109 2.14 4.21 -19.29
C ASP A 109 1.46 5.53 -18.86
N GLY A 110 1.45 5.83 -17.56
CA GLY A 110 0.85 7.04 -17.00
C GLY A 110 -0.65 6.96 -16.74
N LEU A 111 -1.30 5.82 -17.03
CA LEU A 111 -2.69 5.60 -16.63
C LEU A 111 -2.79 5.42 -15.12
N ILE A 112 -3.95 5.72 -14.55
CA ILE A 112 -4.21 5.55 -13.12
C ILE A 112 -4.17 4.07 -12.77
N GLN A 113 -3.45 3.74 -11.71
CA GLN A 113 -3.47 2.43 -11.07
C GLN A 113 -4.29 2.45 -9.78
N HIS A 114 -4.22 3.54 -9.02
CA HIS A 114 -4.89 3.68 -7.74
C HIS A 114 -5.26 5.14 -7.46
N ALA A 115 -6.55 5.35 -7.15
CA ALA A 115 -7.13 6.62 -6.71
C ALA A 115 -8.05 6.41 -5.49
N GLY A 116 -7.62 5.54 -4.57
CA GLY A 116 -8.45 4.95 -3.53
C GLY A 116 -9.03 3.58 -3.94
N MET A 117 -9.64 2.90 -2.98
CA MET A 117 -10.29 1.60 -3.17
C MET A 117 -11.71 1.61 -2.61
N THR A 118 -12.55 0.78 -3.23
CA THR A 118 -13.91 0.44 -2.81
C THR A 118 -14.03 -1.08 -2.64
N PHE A 119 -15.19 -1.53 -2.18
CA PHE A 119 -15.50 -2.95 -2.05
C PHE A 119 -16.71 -3.29 -2.90
N PHE A 120 -16.68 -4.46 -3.52
CA PHE A 120 -17.80 -4.97 -4.31
C PHE A 120 -17.99 -6.46 -4.10
N GLN A 121 -19.19 -6.95 -4.44
CA GLN A 121 -19.44 -8.38 -4.55
C GLN A 121 -19.39 -8.78 -6.01
N GLU A 122 -18.51 -9.73 -6.33
CA GLU A 122 -18.38 -10.28 -7.66
C GLU A 122 -19.66 -11.09 -8.01
N PRO A 123 -20.38 -10.76 -9.10
CA PRO A 123 -21.64 -11.45 -9.43
C PRO A 123 -21.50 -12.96 -9.60
N THR A 124 -20.32 -13.41 -10.04
CA THR A 124 -20.03 -14.84 -10.24
C THR A 124 -19.69 -15.59 -8.94
N LEU A 125 -19.50 -14.87 -7.82
CA LEU A 125 -19.18 -15.41 -6.48
C LEU A 125 -19.99 -14.66 -5.40
N PRO A 126 -21.31 -14.86 -5.37
CA PRO A 126 -22.19 -14.09 -4.49
C PRO A 126 -21.81 -14.27 -3.02
N GLY A 127 -21.82 -13.15 -2.29
CA GLY A 127 -21.50 -13.11 -0.86
C GLY A 127 -20.03 -12.98 -0.52
N PHE A 128 -19.11 -12.93 -1.50
CA PHE A 128 -17.71 -12.60 -1.26
C PHE A 128 -17.42 -11.13 -1.59
N TRP A 129 -16.68 -10.47 -0.70
CA TRP A 129 -16.24 -9.09 -0.85
C TRP A 129 -14.83 -9.01 -1.43
N PHE A 130 -14.72 -8.35 -2.57
CA PHE A 130 -13.48 -8.07 -3.28
C PHE A 130 -13.11 -6.59 -3.20
N ASN A 131 -11.83 -6.31 -3.37
CA ASN A 131 -11.31 -4.96 -3.47
C ASN A 131 -11.43 -4.46 -4.91
N ASP A 132 -11.89 -3.24 -5.10
CA ASP A 132 -11.92 -2.56 -6.40
C ASP A 132 -11.06 -1.30 -6.34
N HIS A 133 -10.48 -0.95 -7.49
CA HIS A 133 -9.71 0.28 -7.70
C HIS A 133 -10.47 1.13 -8.71
N PRO A 134 -11.38 2.01 -8.25
CA PRO A 134 -12.04 2.96 -9.13
C PRO A 134 -11.02 3.75 -9.95
N GLU A 135 -11.40 4.09 -11.18
CA GLU A 135 -10.58 4.87 -12.11
C GLU A 135 -9.31 4.16 -12.63
N LYS A 136 -9.04 2.91 -12.21
CA LYS A 136 -7.91 2.14 -12.76
C LYS A 136 -8.04 2.03 -14.29
N GLY A 137 -6.98 2.41 -14.99
CA GLY A 137 -6.91 2.44 -16.45
C GLY A 137 -7.40 3.74 -17.10
N LEU A 138 -7.92 4.70 -16.32
CA LEU A 138 -8.26 6.02 -16.85
C LEU A 138 -7.01 6.92 -16.97
N PRO A 139 -7.03 7.95 -17.84
CA PRO A 139 -5.97 8.95 -17.91
C PRO A 139 -5.81 9.76 -16.60
N ASP A 140 -4.57 10.15 -16.26
CA ASP A 140 -4.24 10.93 -15.04
C ASP A 140 -5.02 12.27 -14.96
N ASP A 141 -5.34 12.88 -16.09
CA ASP A 141 -6.06 14.16 -16.19
C ASP A 141 -7.60 14.00 -16.21
N SER A 142 -8.10 12.77 -16.15
CA SER A 142 -9.55 12.51 -16.14
C SER A 142 -10.21 12.68 -14.77
N THR A 143 -9.40 12.73 -13.70
CA THR A 143 -9.91 12.88 -12.33
C THR A 143 -10.17 14.35 -12.02
N THR A 144 -11.31 14.66 -11.43
CA THR A 144 -11.65 16.02 -10.99
C THR A 144 -11.24 16.31 -9.53
N ASP A 145 -10.71 15.30 -8.83
CA ASP A 145 -10.27 15.42 -7.44
C ASP A 145 -9.04 16.34 -7.34
N ALA A 146 -9.29 17.60 -6.97
CA ALA A 146 -8.23 18.54 -6.64
C ALA A 146 -7.73 18.37 -5.21
N ASP A 147 -8.57 17.85 -4.30
CA ASP A 147 -8.36 17.82 -2.85
C ASP A 147 -8.24 16.39 -2.30
N SER A 148 -7.57 16.26 -1.15
CA SER A 148 -7.52 14.99 -0.42
C SER A 148 -8.90 14.61 0.10
N ARG A 149 -9.29 13.34 -0.04
CA ARG A 149 -10.63 12.86 0.37
C ARG A 149 -10.58 11.54 1.11
N GLN A 150 -11.67 11.24 1.82
CA GLN A 150 -11.84 9.94 2.48
C GLN A 150 -12.22 8.87 1.47
N VAL A 151 -11.63 7.69 1.61
CA VAL A 151 -11.82 6.51 0.74
C VAL A 151 -12.03 5.26 1.58
N ALA A 152 -12.72 4.23 1.09
CA ALA A 152 -12.95 3.04 1.90
C ALA A 152 -11.63 2.34 2.31
N ALA A 153 -10.70 2.21 1.36
CA ALA A 153 -9.34 1.71 1.58
C ALA A 153 -8.33 2.40 0.65
N VAL A 154 -7.04 2.18 0.91
CA VAL A 154 -5.92 2.49 0.00
C VAL A 154 -5.03 1.25 -0.14
N THR A 155 -4.25 1.17 -1.21
CA THR A 155 -3.41 -0.01 -1.47
C THR A 155 -2.10 0.01 -0.68
N GLY A 156 -1.59 -1.17 -0.33
CA GLY A 156 -0.34 -1.36 0.40
C GLY A 156 0.90 -0.88 -0.37
N ALA A 157 0.80 -0.64 -1.68
CA ALA A 157 1.94 -0.21 -2.47
C ALA A 157 2.58 1.09 -1.97
N CYS A 158 1.79 2.02 -1.42
CA CYS A 158 2.31 3.19 -0.70
C CYS A 158 1.31 3.66 0.38
N MET A 159 1.68 3.53 1.65
CA MET A 159 0.85 3.92 2.80
C MET A 159 1.66 4.72 3.81
N LEU A 160 1.22 5.95 4.11
CA LEU A 160 1.77 6.76 5.20
C LEU A 160 0.84 6.71 6.42
N LEU A 161 1.39 6.39 7.59
CA LEU A 161 0.64 6.34 8.85
C LEU A 161 1.54 6.51 10.08
N ARG A 162 0.95 6.81 11.23
CA ARG A 162 1.68 6.88 12.50
C ARG A 162 2.11 5.48 12.94
N ARG A 163 3.37 5.34 13.36
CA ARG A 163 3.92 4.05 13.84
C ARG A 163 3.12 3.49 15.01
N GLU A 164 2.75 4.35 15.96
CA GLU A 164 1.96 3.96 17.14
C GLU A 164 0.57 3.42 16.74
N VAL A 165 -0.05 3.99 15.70
CA VAL A 165 -1.36 3.58 15.21
C VAL A 165 -1.26 2.23 14.50
N TYR A 166 -0.23 2.05 13.65
CA TYR A 166 0.04 0.76 13.01
C TYR A 166 0.23 -0.36 14.04
N GLN A 167 1.02 -0.10 15.09
CA GLN A 167 1.25 -1.04 16.18
C GLN A 167 -0.01 -1.33 17.00
N ALA A 168 -0.80 -0.29 17.31
CA ALA A 168 -2.03 -0.41 18.10
C ALA A 168 -3.10 -1.28 17.42
N VAL A 169 -3.18 -1.25 16.09
CA VAL A 169 -4.11 -2.09 15.31
C VAL A 169 -3.53 -3.46 14.93
N GLY A 170 -2.29 -3.76 15.34
CA GLY A 170 -1.62 -5.04 15.10
C GLY A 170 -1.03 -5.20 13.70
N GLY A 171 -0.81 -4.10 12.96
CA GLY A 171 -0.19 -4.11 11.64
C GLY A 171 -0.97 -4.86 10.55
N LEU A 172 -0.26 -5.23 9.47
CA LEU A 172 -0.80 -6.03 8.37
C LEU A 172 -1.08 -7.46 8.85
N SER A 173 -2.22 -8.01 8.43
CA SER A 173 -2.58 -9.39 8.72
C SER A 173 -1.76 -10.37 7.86
N GLU A 174 -1.09 -11.31 8.51
CA GLU A 174 -0.33 -12.39 7.83
C GLU A 174 -1.20 -13.58 7.42
N ASP A 175 -2.52 -13.54 7.71
CA ASP A 175 -3.47 -14.61 7.36
C ASP A 175 -3.82 -14.67 5.86
N TYR A 176 -3.45 -13.64 5.09
CA TYR A 176 -3.65 -13.59 3.64
C TYR A 176 -2.47 -14.25 2.93
N ILE A 177 -2.77 -15.21 2.06
CA ILE A 177 -1.74 -16.03 1.45
C ILE A 177 -1.12 -15.23 0.29
N LEU A 178 0.20 -15.03 0.33
CA LEU A 178 1.01 -14.41 -0.73
C LEU A 178 0.55 -13.01 -1.17
N GLY A 179 0.01 -12.23 -0.25
CA GLY A 179 -0.49 -10.88 -0.50
C GLY A 179 -1.89 -10.85 -1.08
N ASP A 180 -2.36 -9.66 -1.49
CA ASP A 180 -3.76 -9.38 -1.87
C ASP A 180 -4.66 -9.40 -0.61
N PHE A 181 -5.32 -8.27 -0.31
CA PHE A 181 -6.25 -8.02 0.83
C PHE A 181 -5.66 -7.63 2.19
N GLU A 182 -4.35 -7.74 2.43
CA GLU A 182 -3.74 -7.27 3.69
C GLU A 182 -3.86 -5.75 3.87
N ASP A 183 -3.88 -5.00 2.77
CA ASP A 183 -4.01 -3.55 2.75
C ASP A 183 -5.43 -3.08 3.08
N SER A 184 -6.45 -3.72 2.52
CA SER A 184 -7.85 -3.51 2.90
C SER A 184 -8.12 -3.94 4.35
N ASP A 185 -7.56 -5.06 4.82
CA ASP A 185 -7.67 -5.49 6.21
C ASP A 185 -7.09 -4.43 7.18
N LEU A 186 -5.91 -3.88 6.89
CA LEU A 186 -5.34 -2.79 7.68
C LEU A 186 -6.25 -1.55 7.66
N CYS A 187 -6.79 -1.17 6.50
CA CYS A 187 -7.73 -0.05 6.40
C CYS A 187 -9.00 -0.29 7.24
N LEU A 188 -9.54 -1.51 7.25
CA LEU A 188 -10.75 -1.88 7.99
C LEU A 188 -10.48 -1.94 9.52
N LYS A 189 -9.30 -2.40 9.93
CA LYS A 189 -8.83 -2.30 11.34
C LYS A 189 -8.77 -0.84 11.80
N LEU A 190 -8.12 0.03 11.02
CA LEU A 190 -7.99 1.45 11.32
C LEU A 190 -9.37 2.14 11.44
N ARG A 191 -10.29 1.83 10.53
CA ARG A 191 -11.67 2.33 10.58
C ARG A 191 -12.41 1.88 11.84
N THR A 192 -12.30 0.61 12.18
CA THR A 192 -12.92 0.05 13.40
C THR A 192 -12.36 0.68 14.67
N ALA A 193 -11.08 1.12 14.64
CA ALA A 193 -10.44 1.89 15.70
C ALA A 193 -10.81 3.39 15.70
N GLY A 194 -11.69 3.86 14.79
CA GLY A 194 -12.18 5.23 14.76
C GLY A 194 -11.35 6.21 13.93
N TYR A 195 -10.36 5.71 13.17
CA TYR A 195 -9.57 6.52 12.24
C TYR A 195 -10.21 6.59 10.85
N ARG A 196 -9.75 7.55 10.06
CA ARG A 196 -10.19 7.76 8.67
C ARG A 196 -9.08 7.38 7.69
N ILE A 197 -9.48 6.82 6.56
CA ILE A 197 -8.58 6.44 5.47
C ILE A 197 -8.66 7.52 4.41
N TRP A 198 -7.50 8.03 4.01
CA TRP A 198 -7.41 9.18 3.12
C TRP A 198 -6.63 8.86 1.86
N TYR A 199 -7.06 9.47 0.77
CA TYR A 199 -6.39 9.48 -0.52
C TYR A 199 -6.00 10.91 -0.87
N THR A 200 -4.79 11.10 -1.41
CA THR A 200 -4.32 12.39 -1.95
C THR A 200 -4.02 12.30 -3.45
N PRO A 201 -4.71 13.08 -4.31
CA PRO A 201 -4.37 13.21 -5.73
C PRO A 201 -3.19 14.15 -5.98
N GLN A 202 -2.79 14.96 -4.98
CA GLN A 202 -1.73 15.98 -5.11
C GLN A 202 -0.32 15.38 -5.24
N ILE A 203 -0.16 14.10 -4.89
CA ILE A 203 1.11 13.40 -4.88
C ILE A 203 0.94 12.13 -5.72
N ALA A 204 1.79 12.00 -6.75
CA ALA A 204 1.75 10.87 -7.67
C ALA A 204 3.07 10.10 -7.65
N LEU A 205 2.95 8.77 -7.66
CA LEU A 205 4.07 7.84 -7.82
C LEU A 205 3.75 6.84 -8.94
N TYR A 206 4.77 6.33 -9.60
CA TYR A 206 4.66 5.20 -10.52
C TYR A 206 4.82 3.90 -9.73
N HIS A 207 3.96 2.93 -9.98
CA HIS A 207 4.09 1.57 -9.45
C HIS A 207 4.18 0.61 -10.63
N LEU A 208 5.35 -0.01 -10.81
CA LEU A 208 5.66 -0.77 -12.02
C LEU A 208 5.06 -2.19 -12.03
N GLU A 209 4.31 -2.58 -10.99
CA GLU A 209 3.67 -3.90 -10.80
C GLU A 209 4.57 -5.04 -11.31
N ARG A 210 5.87 -5.00 -10.95
CA ARG A 210 6.76 -6.10 -11.33
C ARG A 210 6.24 -7.33 -10.63
N LEU A 211 5.81 -8.32 -11.41
CA LEU A 211 5.36 -9.60 -10.90
C LEU A 211 6.47 -10.19 -10.02
N SER A 212 6.34 -10.07 -8.69
CA SER A 212 7.11 -10.88 -7.72
C SER A 212 6.83 -12.38 -7.88
N PHE A 213 5.95 -12.74 -8.83
CA PHE A 213 5.61 -14.09 -9.24
C PHE A 213 5.99 -14.34 -10.71
N PRO A 214 7.27 -14.58 -11.04
CA PRO A 214 7.64 -14.93 -12.41
C PRO A 214 7.18 -16.36 -12.79
N HIS A 215 6.70 -17.18 -11.85
CA HIS A 215 6.48 -18.63 -12.06
C HIS A 215 5.30 -19.27 -11.29
N ALA A 216 4.28 -18.52 -10.88
CA ALA A 216 3.06 -19.16 -10.35
C ALA A 216 2.20 -19.65 -11.52
N GLY A 217 2.43 -20.90 -11.94
CA GLY A 217 1.76 -21.57 -13.05
C GLY A 217 0.24 -21.42 -13.01
N ASP A 218 -0.33 -21.24 -14.21
CA ASP A 218 -1.75 -21.18 -14.55
C ASP A 218 -2.57 -20.11 -13.81
N GLY A 219 -3.27 -19.24 -14.57
CA GLY A 219 -4.16 -18.21 -14.02
C GLY A 219 -5.22 -18.74 -13.03
N VAL A 220 -5.47 -20.05 -13.04
CA VAL A 220 -6.30 -20.78 -12.08
C VAL A 220 -5.75 -20.68 -10.64
N TRP A 221 -4.44 -20.81 -10.42
CA TRP A 221 -3.85 -20.71 -9.09
C TRP A 221 -4.08 -19.32 -8.48
N ARG A 222 -3.75 -18.26 -9.24
CA ARG A 222 -3.95 -16.87 -8.80
C ARG A 222 -5.43 -16.56 -8.53
N THR A 223 -6.32 -17.08 -9.36
CA THR A 223 -7.77 -16.97 -9.15
C THR A 223 -8.20 -17.65 -7.85
N ASN A 224 -7.74 -18.87 -7.58
CA ASN A 224 -8.07 -19.60 -6.36
C ASN A 224 -7.50 -18.93 -5.10
N LEU A 225 -6.29 -18.38 -5.21
CA LEU A 225 -5.66 -17.61 -4.14
C LEU A 225 -6.49 -16.37 -3.77
N SER A 226 -6.83 -15.56 -4.77
CA SER A 226 -7.65 -14.35 -4.57
C SER A 226 -9.03 -14.69 -4.01
N ARG A 227 -9.64 -15.82 -4.43
CA ARG A 227 -10.89 -16.33 -3.85
C ARG A 227 -10.76 -16.73 -2.37
N TYR A 228 -9.65 -17.37 -1.99
CA TYR A 228 -9.40 -17.71 -0.60
C TYR A 228 -9.24 -16.44 0.26
N ASN A 229 -8.44 -15.47 -0.20
CA ASN A 229 -8.24 -14.22 0.51
C ASN A 229 -9.55 -13.40 0.60
N ALA A 230 -10.37 -13.38 -0.47
CA ALA A 230 -11.70 -12.79 -0.44
C ALA A 230 -12.64 -13.47 0.57
N TRP A 231 -12.57 -14.79 0.70
CA TRP A 231 -13.32 -15.52 1.73
C TRP A 231 -12.88 -15.12 3.15
N VAL A 232 -11.57 -15.00 3.40
CA VAL A 232 -11.02 -14.53 4.69
C VAL A 232 -11.52 -13.11 4.99
N GLN A 233 -11.38 -12.18 4.05
CA GLN A 233 -11.88 -10.80 4.18
C GLN A 233 -13.38 -10.79 4.48
N THR A 234 -14.17 -11.55 3.72
CA THR A 234 -15.62 -11.61 3.88
C THR A 234 -16.00 -12.10 5.28
N LYS A 235 -15.36 -13.17 5.75
CA LYS A 235 -15.63 -13.73 7.08
C LYS A 235 -15.27 -12.77 8.22
N ARG A 236 -14.21 -11.99 8.04
CA ARG A 236 -13.71 -11.07 9.05
C ARG A 236 -14.45 -9.73 9.05
N TRP A 237 -14.75 -9.19 7.88
CA TRP A 237 -15.14 -7.80 7.69
C TRP A 237 -16.46 -7.60 6.95
N GLY A 238 -17.17 -8.66 6.57
CA GLY A 238 -18.35 -8.55 5.71
C GLY A 238 -19.43 -7.60 6.24
N GLU A 239 -19.67 -7.57 7.55
CA GLU A 239 -20.62 -6.62 8.17
C GLU A 239 -20.12 -5.18 8.13
N VAL A 240 -18.83 -4.97 8.38
CA VAL A 240 -18.19 -3.64 8.33
C VAL A 240 -18.24 -3.10 6.90
N ILE A 241 -17.90 -3.93 5.92
CA ILE A 241 -17.93 -3.58 4.49
C ILE A 241 -19.35 -3.24 4.05
N LEU A 242 -20.35 -4.05 4.43
CA LEU A 242 -21.75 -3.77 4.11
C LEU A 242 -22.19 -2.40 4.66
N GLY A 243 -21.85 -2.10 5.92
CA GLY A 243 -22.15 -0.80 6.51
C GLY A 243 -21.46 0.39 5.81
N LEU A 244 -20.30 0.18 5.19
CA LEU A 244 -19.64 1.22 4.38
C LEU A 244 -20.41 1.47 3.07
N CYS A 245 -20.83 0.40 2.38
CA CYS A 245 -21.59 0.50 1.14
C CYS A 245 -22.96 1.18 1.34
N ASP A 246 -23.66 0.85 2.43
CA ASP A 246 -24.96 1.45 2.75
C ASP A 246 -24.83 2.95 3.05
N ASN A 247 -23.77 3.36 3.77
CA ASN A 247 -23.52 4.77 4.06
C ASN A 247 -23.17 5.58 2.81
N THR A 248 -22.44 5.00 1.84
CA THR A 248 -22.16 5.67 0.56
C THR A 248 -23.41 5.87 -0.30
N ALA A 249 -24.44 5.04 -0.17
CA ALA A 249 -25.73 5.23 -0.85
C ALA A 249 -26.60 6.34 -0.21
N THR A 250 -26.25 6.81 0.99
CA THR A 250 -27.02 7.80 1.75
C THR A 250 -26.39 9.18 1.84
N LEU A 251 -25.22 9.42 1.23
CA LEU A 251 -24.68 10.77 1.11
C LEU A 251 -25.38 11.46 -0.08
N PRO A 252 -26.23 12.47 0.14
CA PRO A 252 -26.73 13.28 -0.96
C PRO A 252 -25.57 14.06 -1.55
N ASP A 253 -25.53 14.19 -2.88
CA ASP A 253 -24.63 15.07 -3.62
C ASP A 253 -24.44 16.38 -2.85
N GLN A 254 -23.27 16.55 -2.23
CA GLN A 254 -22.90 17.81 -1.64
C GLN A 254 -22.33 18.70 -2.74
N LYS A 255 -23.27 19.34 -3.44
CA LYS A 255 -23.21 20.59 -4.23
C LYS A 255 -22.14 20.75 -5.31
#